data_AF-A0A6V7VUI7-F1
#
_entry.id   AF-A0A6V7VUI7-F1
#
_cell.length_a   1.000
_cell.length_b   1.000
_cell.length_c   1.000
_cell.angle_alpha   90.00
_cell.angle_beta   90.00
_cell.angle_gamma   90.00
#
_symmetry.space_group_name_H-M   'P 1'
#
loop_
_entity.id
_entity.type
_entity.pdbx_description
1 polymer ?
#
loop_
_entity_poly.entity_id
_entity_poly.type
_entity_poly.pdbx_seq_one_letter_code
_entity_poly.pdbx_strand_id
1 'polypeptide(L)'
;MFSIPLKQLFCSICLFLTVIIGIVYLSYNDKIIEKDVEYFFSKVNTKEVKEESLDERNNKLSRNELNSTLYNLIEGMPIQDEHWCERMINGDLSINETKRLKEWKFNEENFYVEPPPDEDEMDEGIEITEEDDKCLNLQKLFLFHNKPLSKEESQYPLAYAMVTHKSVIQTMTMVSSVYQPQNAYCIVVDDKSSDKFLKKIQMLADCFPNIFVLNVGTIEWCKFGVVRAVFSCLKHLTEKNHNWRYLQYLSGVDLPLKTNLEMVRIFKQLNGTINADVLPFERYRVRLLKGSIKPPLTLWKSSLSALISREAADVMVKSDKVKNLLNYLQYTWCSDESLWATIAGNPEELKIPGGFDAKFFYYSLLRESERCITTQKSTFKSLEQQQQKNNKTSIKTPLPPFTNSFQLSSFYISRYQIWNQKRYKHPITRTGKQLARCYGKFVKESCVFGVDDMPNLIRRPELVAHKMYMDFEPAAYFCLWKKVRERALDWREQKTFNAQVYSQLPSVRIARGDPEEQIQYFFDDICHLSISG
;
A
#
# COMPACT_ATOMS: atom_id res chain seq x y z
N MET A 1 54.70 42.98 -48.78
CA MET A 1 53.35 43.59 -48.80
C MET A 1 52.38 42.60 -48.20
N PHE A 2 51.91 42.81 -46.97
CA PHE A 2 50.73 42.13 -46.43
C PHE A 2 49.66 43.19 -46.18
N SER A 3 48.93 43.54 -47.24
CA SER A 3 47.81 44.49 -47.15
C SER A 3 46.56 43.75 -46.72
N ILE A 4 46.41 43.54 -45.41
CA ILE A 4 45.11 43.17 -44.83
C ILE A 4 44.13 44.31 -45.16
N PRO A 5 42.97 44.05 -45.78
CA PRO A 5 42.07 45.11 -46.19
C PRO A 5 41.54 45.85 -44.97
N LEU A 6 41.70 47.18 -44.95
CA LEU A 6 41.37 48.05 -43.80
C LEU A 6 39.96 47.80 -43.23
N LYS A 7 39.00 47.43 -44.09
CA LYS A 7 37.62 47.08 -43.71
C LYS A 7 37.51 45.89 -42.74
N GLN A 8 38.37 44.88 -42.82
CA GLN A 8 38.35 43.75 -41.87
C GLN A 8 38.89 44.15 -40.49
N LEU A 9 39.95 44.96 -40.44
CA LEU A 9 40.50 45.44 -39.17
C LEU A 9 39.50 46.33 -38.42
N PHE A 10 38.82 47.25 -39.13
CA PHE A 10 37.75 48.06 -38.55
C PHE A 10 36.57 47.22 -38.04
N CYS A 11 36.18 46.15 -38.74
CA CYS A 11 35.08 45.29 -38.32
C CYS A 11 35.40 44.53 -37.02
N SER A 12 36.60 43.95 -36.91
CA SER A 12 37.04 43.27 -35.68
C SER A 12 37.21 44.24 -34.49
N ILE A 13 37.71 45.46 -34.72
CA ILE A 13 37.84 46.49 -33.67
C ILE A 13 36.46 46.95 -33.19
N CYS A 14 35.50 47.17 -34.09
CA CYS A 14 34.11 47.48 -33.71
C CYS A 14 33.48 46.35 -32.88
N LEU A 15 33.65 45.09 -33.29
CA LEU A 15 33.10 43.95 -32.55
C LEU A 15 33.69 43.89 -31.12
N PHE A 16 35.00 44.05 -30.99
CA PHE A 16 35.70 44.02 -29.70
C PHE A 16 35.26 45.18 -28.79
N LEU A 17 35.09 46.38 -29.35
CA LEU A 17 34.55 47.53 -28.63
C LEU A 17 33.09 47.31 -28.18
N THR A 18 32.22 46.74 -29.04
CA THR A 18 30.83 46.43 -28.63
C THR A 18 30.76 45.38 -27.52
N VAL A 19 31.65 44.38 -27.52
CA VAL A 19 31.74 43.38 -26.45
C VAL A 19 32.24 44.00 -25.15
N ILE A 20 33.28 44.85 -25.20
CA ILE A 20 33.77 45.57 -24.01
C ILE A 20 32.71 46.52 -23.46
N ILE A 21 32.02 47.29 -24.31
CA ILE A 21 30.91 48.17 -23.88
C ILE A 21 29.78 47.34 -23.26
N GLY A 22 29.44 46.18 -23.84
CA GLY A 22 28.45 45.25 -23.27
C GLY A 22 28.85 44.70 -21.89
N ILE A 23 30.10 44.29 -21.71
CA ILE A 23 30.63 43.79 -20.43
C ILE A 23 30.68 44.91 -19.38
N VAL A 24 31.10 46.12 -19.77
CA VAL A 24 31.10 47.29 -18.87
C VAL A 24 29.67 47.71 -18.50
N TYR A 25 28.73 47.66 -19.45
CA TYR A 25 27.32 47.97 -19.20
C TYR A 25 26.66 46.94 -18.27
N LEU A 26 26.91 45.65 -18.48
CA LEU A 26 26.45 44.58 -17.59
C LEU A 26 27.06 44.73 -16.18
N SER A 27 28.38 44.91 -16.07
CA SER A 27 29.05 45.07 -14.76
C SER A 27 28.68 46.37 -14.04
N TYR A 28 28.26 47.41 -14.77
CA TYR A 28 27.72 48.64 -14.19
C TYR A 28 26.28 48.46 -13.72
N ASN A 29 25.42 47.77 -14.50
CA ASN A 29 24.06 47.43 -14.08
C ASN A 29 24.04 46.46 -12.89
N ASP A 30 24.90 45.44 -12.85
CA ASP A 30 24.99 44.53 -11.71
C ASP A 30 25.31 45.28 -10.41
N LYS A 31 26.21 46.27 -10.46
CA LYS A 31 26.53 47.14 -9.30
C LYS A 31 25.45 48.15 -8.94
N ILE A 32 24.58 48.53 -9.87
CA ILE A 32 23.38 49.33 -9.59
C ILE A 32 22.34 48.45 -8.92
N ILE A 33 22.07 47.27 -9.47
CA ILE A 33 21.14 46.28 -8.90
C ILE A 33 21.58 45.90 -7.47
N GLU A 34 22.86 45.60 -7.24
CA GLU A 34 23.37 45.22 -5.92
C GLU A 34 23.17 46.35 -4.88
N LYS A 35 23.41 47.62 -5.26
CA LYS A 35 23.16 48.78 -4.38
C LYS A 35 21.70 49.10 -4.16
N ASP A 36 20.87 49.01 -5.20
CA ASP A 36 19.42 49.23 -5.08
C ASP A 36 18.77 48.12 -4.25
N VAL A 37 19.29 46.89 -4.33
CA VAL A 37 18.90 45.75 -3.50
C VAL A 37 19.32 45.95 -2.04
N GLU A 38 20.56 46.36 -1.74
CA GLU A 38 20.97 46.72 -0.37
C GLU A 38 20.14 47.90 0.18
N TYR A 39 19.88 48.93 -0.62
CA TYR A 39 19.03 50.06 -0.21
C TYR A 39 17.58 49.64 0.03
N PHE A 40 17.02 48.77 -0.81
CA PHE A 40 15.68 48.20 -0.63
C PHE A 40 15.59 47.40 0.67
N PHE A 41 16.53 46.47 0.91
CA PHE A 41 16.58 45.70 2.15
C PHE A 41 16.82 46.56 3.40
N SER A 42 17.55 47.69 3.29
CA SER A 42 17.73 48.64 4.40
C SER A 42 16.44 49.35 4.86
N LYS A 43 15.40 49.36 4.02
CA LYS A 43 14.10 50.00 4.31
C LYS A 43 12.97 49.03 4.66
N VAL A 44 13.15 47.72 4.48
CA VAL A 44 12.17 46.71 4.91
C VAL A 44 12.33 46.47 6.43
N ASN A 45 11.75 47.39 7.20
CA ASN A 45 11.66 47.25 8.65
C ASN A 45 10.80 46.02 9.01
N THR A 46 11.32 45.11 9.83
CA THR A 46 10.76 43.78 10.08
C THR A 46 9.45 43.84 10.89
N LYS A 47 8.32 43.96 10.19
CA LYS A 47 7.07 43.31 10.63
C LYS A 47 7.08 41.89 10.08
N GLU A 48 6.85 40.90 10.95
CA GLU A 48 6.73 39.49 10.57
C GLU A 48 5.54 39.29 9.62
N VAL A 49 5.81 39.32 8.31
CA VAL A 49 4.90 38.73 7.31
C VAL A 49 5.22 37.24 7.28
N LYS A 50 4.33 36.41 7.82
CA LYS A 50 4.41 34.95 7.70
C LYS A 50 4.14 34.56 6.25
N GLU A 51 5.19 34.45 5.46
CA GLU A 51 5.13 33.92 4.10
C GLU A 51 4.93 32.39 4.16
N GLU A 52 3.67 31.94 4.10
CA GLU A 52 3.31 30.51 4.03
C GLU A 52 3.93 29.93 2.75
N SER A 53 4.76 28.88 2.89
CA SER A 53 5.52 28.34 1.75
C SER A 53 4.60 27.80 0.65
N LEU A 54 5.09 27.72 -0.59
CA LEU A 54 4.29 27.17 -1.70
C LEU A 54 3.85 25.73 -1.42
N ASP A 55 4.68 24.94 -0.76
CA ASP A 55 4.35 23.56 -0.36
C ASP A 55 3.27 23.53 0.73
N GLU A 56 3.32 24.41 1.73
CA GLU A 56 2.26 24.53 2.75
C GLU A 56 0.93 24.98 2.13
N ARG A 57 0.95 25.96 1.22
CA ARG A 57 -0.25 26.41 0.48
C ARG A 57 -0.85 25.29 -0.38
N ASN A 58 -0.02 24.52 -1.10
CA ASN A 58 -0.47 23.37 -1.88
C ASN A 58 -1.07 22.27 -0.99
N ASN A 59 -0.42 21.93 0.14
CA ASN A 59 -0.93 20.94 1.08
C ASN A 59 -2.27 21.37 1.70
N LYS A 60 -2.44 22.66 1.99
CA LYS A 60 -3.69 23.24 2.52
C LYS A 60 -4.84 23.17 1.52
N LEU A 61 -4.57 23.45 0.24
CA LEU A 61 -5.56 23.28 -0.82
C LEU A 61 -5.99 21.80 -0.95
N SER A 62 -5.02 20.87 -1.02
CA SER A 62 -5.30 19.43 -1.11
C SER A 62 -6.03 18.87 0.12
N ARG A 63 -5.84 19.45 1.32
CA ARG A 63 -6.62 19.11 2.51
C ARG A 63 -8.07 19.60 2.44
N ASN A 64 -8.32 20.77 1.86
CA ASN A 64 -9.68 21.25 1.65
C ASN A 64 -10.43 20.37 0.64
N GLU A 65 -9.77 19.97 -0.45
CA GLU A 65 -10.30 19.00 -1.42
C GLU A 65 -10.56 17.64 -0.77
N LEU A 66 -9.64 17.15 0.07
CA LEU A 66 -9.82 15.93 0.86
C LEU A 66 -11.05 16.00 1.76
N ASN A 67 -11.21 17.08 2.52
CA ASN A 67 -12.33 17.25 3.45
C ASN A 67 -13.67 17.37 2.69
N SER A 68 -13.70 18.08 1.56
CA SER A 68 -14.89 18.20 0.71
C SER A 68 -15.32 16.86 0.11
N THR A 69 -14.39 16.11 -0.50
CA THR A 69 -14.71 14.79 -1.06
C THR A 69 -15.06 13.78 0.03
N LEU A 70 -14.37 13.82 1.18
CA LEU A 70 -14.72 12.98 2.33
C LEU A 70 -16.13 13.27 2.82
N TYR A 71 -16.53 14.54 2.94
CA TYR A 71 -17.87 14.95 3.36
C TYR A 71 -18.95 14.32 2.47
N ASN A 72 -18.77 14.38 1.15
CA ASN A 72 -19.68 13.74 0.18
C ASN A 72 -19.70 12.21 0.33
N LEU A 73 -18.55 11.58 0.60
CA LEU A 73 -18.46 10.12 0.80
C LEU A 73 -19.04 9.63 2.14
N ILE A 74 -19.14 10.50 3.16
CA ILE A 74 -19.71 10.16 4.49
C ILE A 74 -21.05 10.85 4.75
N GLU A 75 -21.75 11.26 3.70
CA GLU A 75 -23.07 11.89 3.82
C GLU A 75 -24.02 11.00 4.65
N GLY A 76 -24.78 11.64 5.55
CA GLY A 76 -25.66 10.94 6.49
C GLY A 76 -24.95 10.22 7.64
N MET A 77 -23.62 10.28 7.76
CA MET A 77 -22.91 9.76 8.92
C MET A 77 -23.35 10.50 10.20
N PRO A 78 -23.66 9.80 11.30
CA PRO A 78 -24.24 10.40 12.51
C PRO A 78 -23.25 11.20 13.37
N ILE A 79 -22.13 11.67 12.81
CA ILE A 79 -21.19 12.59 13.48
C ILE A 79 -20.75 13.65 12.47
N GLN A 80 -20.80 14.93 12.88
CA GLN A 80 -20.56 16.09 12.03
C GLN A 80 -19.32 16.93 12.44
N ASP A 81 -18.68 16.62 13.57
CA ASP A 81 -17.38 17.22 13.90
C ASP A 81 -16.25 16.56 13.10
N GLU A 82 -15.16 17.28 12.85
CA GLU A 82 -14.06 16.77 12.00
C GLU A 82 -13.09 15.82 12.74
N HIS A 83 -13.19 15.68 14.08
CA HIS A 83 -12.26 14.97 14.96
C HIS A 83 -12.70 13.52 15.29
N TRP A 84 -13.79 13.04 14.69
CA TRP A 84 -14.37 11.71 14.94
C TRP A 84 -13.37 10.57 14.69
N CYS A 85 -12.56 10.69 13.64
CA CYS A 85 -11.61 9.66 13.24
C CYS A 85 -10.36 9.67 14.12
N GLU A 86 -9.95 10.84 14.60
CA GLU A 86 -8.89 11.07 15.58
C GLU A 86 -9.23 10.37 16.89
N ARG A 87 -10.47 10.56 17.41
CA ARG A 87 -10.98 9.82 18.56
C ARG A 87 -11.00 8.30 18.29
N MET A 88 -11.44 7.89 17.09
CA MET A 88 -11.47 6.48 16.70
C MET A 88 -10.09 5.80 16.71
N ILE A 89 -9.04 6.43 16.16
CA ILE A 89 -7.68 5.85 16.13
C ILE A 89 -6.96 5.88 17.48
N ASN A 90 -7.36 6.78 18.37
CA ASN A 90 -6.82 6.81 19.74
C ASN A 90 -7.54 5.82 20.67
N GLY A 91 -8.81 5.49 20.38
CA GLY A 91 -9.66 4.69 21.26
C GLY A 91 -10.49 5.54 22.21
N ASP A 92 -10.62 6.84 21.94
CA ASP A 92 -11.23 7.86 22.81
C ASP A 92 -12.72 8.11 22.50
N LEU A 93 -13.35 7.28 21.65
CA LEU A 93 -14.77 7.40 21.35
C LEU A 93 -15.64 7.08 22.58
N SER A 94 -16.62 7.94 22.87
CA SER A 94 -17.63 7.62 23.88
C SER A 94 -18.50 6.43 23.45
N ILE A 95 -19.11 5.74 24.42
CA ILE A 95 -19.98 4.58 24.18
C ILE A 95 -21.09 4.90 23.16
N ASN A 96 -21.64 6.13 23.20
CA ASN A 96 -22.68 6.58 22.29
C ASN A 96 -22.15 6.82 20.87
N GLU A 97 -20.98 7.45 20.72
CA GLU A 97 -20.35 7.65 19.40
C GLU A 97 -19.98 6.31 18.76
N THR A 98 -19.33 5.41 19.52
CA THR A 98 -19.00 4.06 19.05
C THR A 98 -20.23 3.32 18.57
N LYS A 99 -21.34 3.38 19.32
CA LYS A 99 -22.61 2.78 18.88
C LYS A 99 -23.09 3.37 17.55
N ARG A 100 -23.19 4.69 17.45
CA ARG A 100 -23.68 5.41 16.25
C ARG A 100 -22.82 5.11 15.01
N LEU A 101 -21.49 5.07 15.15
CA LEU A 101 -20.56 4.82 14.05
C LEU A 101 -20.59 3.36 13.55
N LYS A 102 -20.88 2.39 14.43
CA LYS A 102 -21.08 0.98 14.05
C LYS A 102 -22.43 0.71 13.40
N GLU A 103 -23.46 1.41 13.86
CA GLU A 103 -24.83 1.27 13.34
C GLU A 103 -25.00 1.94 11.97
N TRP A 104 -24.25 3.02 11.68
CA TRP A 104 -24.27 3.69 10.38
C TRP A 104 -24.04 2.73 9.20
N LYS A 105 -24.71 3.04 8.09
CA LYS A 105 -24.64 2.31 6.82
C LYS A 105 -24.33 3.29 5.70
N PHE A 106 -23.35 2.93 4.89
CA PHE A 106 -23.01 3.63 3.68
C PHE A 106 -24.01 3.21 2.58
N ASN A 107 -24.60 4.18 1.89
CA ASN A 107 -25.47 3.90 0.75
C ASN A 107 -24.68 4.06 -0.56
N GLU A 108 -24.38 2.96 -1.25
CA GLU A 108 -23.76 3.03 -2.57
C GLU A 108 -24.69 3.62 -3.63
N GLU A 109 -26.02 3.54 -3.46
CA GLU A 109 -27.01 3.99 -4.45
C GLU A 109 -26.95 5.51 -4.70
N ASN A 110 -26.55 6.31 -3.70
CA ASN A 110 -26.33 7.76 -3.84
C ASN A 110 -25.31 8.11 -4.95
N PHE A 111 -24.45 7.17 -5.34
CA PHE A 111 -23.42 7.35 -6.39
C PHE A 111 -23.82 6.76 -7.75
N TYR A 112 -25.03 6.19 -7.85
CA TYR A 112 -25.62 5.70 -9.10
C TYR A 112 -26.93 6.43 -9.43
N VAL A 113 -26.91 7.76 -9.37
CA VAL A 113 -27.93 8.55 -10.06
C VAL A 113 -27.80 8.26 -11.56
N GLU A 114 -28.71 7.45 -12.09
CA GLU A 114 -28.91 7.38 -13.53
C GLU A 114 -29.49 8.73 -13.96
N PRO A 115 -29.06 9.29 -15.11
CA PRO A 115 -29.69 10.52 -15.61
C PRO A 115 -31.21 10.27 -15.71
N PRO A 116 -32.05 11.25 -15.36
CA PRO A 116 -33.49 11.09 -15.51
C PRO A 116 -33.79 10.68 -16.96
N PRO A 117 -34.76 9.77 -17.18
CA PRO A 117 -35.13 9.39 -18.54
C PRO A 117 -35.57 10.64 -19.30
N ASP A 118 -35.03 10.83 -20.50
CA ASP A 118 -35.29 12.01 -21.33
C ASP A 118 -36.79 12.11 -21.65
N GLU A 119 -37.49 13.06 -21.03
CA GLU A 119 -38.80 13.55 -21.45
C GLU A 119 -38.65 14.99 -21.96
N ASP A 120 -38.52 15.10 -23.28
CA ASP A 120 -38.92 16.24 -24.13
C ASP A 120 -38.79 17.68 -23.56
N GLU A 121 -37.58 18.23 -23.45
CA GLU A 121 -37.38 19.69 -23.58
C GLU A 121 -36.29 20.04 -24.61
N MET A 122 -36.71 20.81 -25.61
CA MET A 122 -35.89 21.40 -26.65
C MET A 122 -35.88 22.92 -26.43
N ASP A 123 -34.86 23.45 -25.77
CA ASP A 123 -34.55 24.88 -25.78
C ASP A 123 -33.03 25.14 -25.72
N GLU A 124 -32.65 26.36 -26.08
CA GLU A 124 -31.34 26.68 -26.64
C GLU A 124 -30.19 26.80 -25.63
N GLY A 125 -29.01 26.27 -26.01
CA GLY A 125 -27.73 26.86 -25.62
C GLY A 125 -27.02 26.32 -24.38
N ILE A 126 -26.43 25.13 -24.49
CA ILE A 126 -25.00 24.84 -24.23
C ILE A 126 -24.67 23.51 -24.94
N GLU A 127 -23.67 23.49 -25.82
CA GLU A 127 -23.11 22.22 -26.33
C GLU A 127 -22.35 21.52 -25.18
N ILE A 128 -22.87 20.40 -24.68
CA ILE A 128 -22.20 19.61 -23.63
C ILE A 128 -21.22 18.62 -24.28
N THR A 129 -20.01 19.11 -24.53
CA THR A 129 -18.78 18.31 -24.77
C THR A 129 -18.06 18.05 -23.44
N GLU A 130 -17.26 17.00 -23.23
CA GLU A 130 -16.90 15.85 -24.10
C GLU A 130 -16.61 14.60 -23.23
N GLU A 131 -15.65 13.75 -23.57
CA GLU A 131 -15.17 12.67 -22.68
C GLU A 131 -14.37 13.19 -21.46
N ASP A 132 -13.70 14.35 -21.59
CA ASP A 132 -12.84 14.93 -20.56
C ASP A 132 -13.57 15.19 -19.22
N ASP A 133 -14.84 15.58 -19.26
CA ASP A 133 -15.66 15.84 -18.07
C ASP A 133 -15.87 14.57 -17.22
N LYS A 134 -15.96 13.40 -17.86
CA LYS A 134 -16.13 12.12 -17.14
C LYS A 134 -14.90 11.80 -16.31
N CYS A 135 -13.72 12.02 -16.88
CA CYS A 135 -12.44 11.76 -16.23
C CYS A 135 -12.14 12.79 -15.13
N LEU A 136 -12.43 14.07 -15.37
CA LEU A 136 -12.28 15.12 -14.36
C LEU A 136 -13.22 14.89 -13.15
N ASN A 137 -14.47 14.49 -13.40
CA ASN A 137 -15.42 14.17 -12.32
C ASN A 137 -14.99 12.94 -11.51
N LEU A 138 -14.49 11.88 -12.17
CA LEU A 138 -13.95 10.71 -11.49
C LEU A 138 -12.70 11.06 -10.66
N GLN A 139 -11.82 11.92 -11.17
CA GLN A 139 -10.65 12.40 -10.44
C GLN A 139 -11.04 13.16 -9.17
N LYS A 140 -12.01 14.08 -9.24
CA LYS A 140 -12.53 14.85 -8.10
C LYS A 140 -13.22 13.95 -7.06
N LEU A 141 -14.14 13.09 -7.51
CA LEU A 141 -15.00 12.28 -6.63
C LEU A 141 -14.23 11.24 -5.80
N PHE A 142 -13.09 10.75 -6.29
CA PHE A 142 -12.30 9.72 -5.60
C PHE A 142 -10.89 10.20 -5.19
N LEU A 143 -10.55 11.46 -5.46
CA LEU A 143 -9.24 12.08 -5.25
C LEU A 143 -8.10 11.28 -5.91
N PHE A 144 -8.16 11.13 -7.24
CA PHE A 144 -7.04 10.60 -8.01
C PHE A 144 -5.98 11.71 -8.20
N HIS A 145 -4.75 11.45 -7.76
CA HIS A 145 -3.65 12.41 -7.90
C HIS A 145 -3.21 12.57 -9.36
N ASN A 146 -3.30 13.78 -9.91
CA ASN A 146 -2.87 14.08 -11.30
C ASN A 146 -1.35 14.27 -11.46
N LYS A 147 -0.60 14.42 -10.36
CA LYS A 147 0.87 14.56 -10.32
C LYS A 147 1.46 13.75 -9.16
N PRO A 148 2.73 13.31 -9.25
CA PRO A 148 3.41 12.68 -8.11
C PRO A 148 3.48 13.65 -6.92
N LEU A 149 3.23 13.16 -5.70
CA LEU A 149 3.28 14.00 -4.49
C LEU A 149 4.71 14.40 -4.09
N SER A 150 5.73 13.67 -4.53
CA SER A 150 7.13 14.04 -4.32
C SER A 150 8.06 13.54 -5.42
N LYS A 151 9.26 14.15 -5.52
CA LYS A 151 10.35 13.68 -6.38
C LYS A 151 10.83 12.28 -5.98
N GLU A 152 10.77 11.93 -4.70
CA GLU A 152 11.17 10.61 -4.23
C GLU A 152 10.27 9.51 -4.80
N GLU A 153 8.97 9.77 -4.88
CA GLU A 153 7.98 8.85 -5.44
C GLU A 153 8.02 8.81 -6.97
N SER A 154 8.22 9.95 -7.64
CA SER A 154 8.32 9.99 -9.11
C SER A 154 9.51 9.17 -9.65
N GLN A 155 10.58 9.04 -8.86
CA GLN A 155 11.78 8.29 -9.21
C GLN A 155 11.75 6.81 -8.79
N TYR A 156 10.71 6.35 -8.07
CA TYR A 156 10.58 4.95 -7.65
C TYR A 156 9.16 4.41 -7.91
N PRO A 157 8.76 4.21 -9.17
CA PRO A 157 7.41 3.76 -9.49
C PRO A 157 7.08 2.36 -8.96
N LEU A 158 5.84 2.20 -8.53
CA LEU A 158 5.27 0.97 -8.01
C LEU A 158 4.35 0.31 -9.05
N ALA A 159 4.04 -0.96 -8.84
CA ALA A 159 3.10 -1.73 -9.63
C ALA A 159 2.06 -2.42 -8.73
N TYR A 160 0.82 -2.52 -9.22
CA TYR A 160 -0.26 -3.19 -8.48
C TYR A 160 -1.02 -4.16 -9.39
N ALA A 161 -1.13 -5.41 -8.94
CA ALA A 161 -2.03 -6.40 -9.51
C ALA A 161 -3.28 -6.49 -8.63
N MET A 162 -4.47 -6.26 -9.19
CA MET A 162 -5.73 -6.21 -8.46
C MET A 162 -6.74 -7.22 -9.00
N VAL A 163 -7.53 -7.84 -8.12
CA VAL A 163 -8.67 -8.69 -8.51
C VAL A 163 -9.93 -8.20 -7.80
N THR A 164 -10.95 -7.83 -8.58
CA THR A 164 -12.19 -7.18 -8.10
C THR A 164 -13.44 -7.76 -8.80
N HIS A 165 -14.58 -7.78 -8.11
CA HIS A 165 -15.79 -8.49 -8.59
C HIS A 165 -17.13 -8.09 -7.91
N LYS A 166 -17.23 -6.92 -7.23
CA LYS A 166 -18.44 -6.56 -6.44
C LYS A 166 -18.82 -5.08 -6.47
N SER A 167 -18.27 -4.29 -5.54
CA SER A 167 -18.64 -2.88 -5.34
C SER A 167 -17.77 -1.99 -6.21
N VAL A 168 -18.38 -1.18 -7.08
CA VAL A 168 -17.66 -0.18 -7.87
C VAL A 168 -17.08 0.86 -6.94
N ILE A 169 -17.86 1.38 -5.99
CA ILE A 169 -17.43 2.46 -5.10
C ILE A 169 -16.24 2.02 -4.25
N GLN A 170 -16.30 0.84 -3.62
CA GLN A 170 -15.18 0.29 -2.85
C GLN A 170 -13.95 0.02 -3.74
N THR A 171 -14.14 -0.39 -4.99
CA THR A 171 -13.04 -0.59 -5.95
C THR A 171 -12.39 0.73 -6.34
N MET A 172 -13.17 1.74 -6.75
CA MET A 172 -12.70 3.09 -7.08
C MET A 172 -11.93 3.71 -5.90
N THR A 173 -12.49 3.59 -4.70
CA THR A 173 -11.94 4.12 -3.46
C THR A 173 -10.66 3.39 -3.06
N MET A 174 -10.56 2.08 -3.29
CA MET A 174 -9.32 1.32 -3.11
C MET A 174 -8.26 1.73 -4.14
N VAL A 175 -8.59 1.76 -5.44
CA VAL A 175 -7.64 2.10 -6.52
C VAL A 175 -7.09 3.50 -6.30
N SER A 176 -7.94 4.50 -6.07
CA SER A 176 -7.51 5.88 -5.81
C SER A 176 -6.62 5.99 -4.57
N SER A 177 -6.81 5.15 -3.55
CA SER A 177 -5.98 5.15 -2.32
C SER A 177 -4.55 4.69 -2.53
N VAL A 178 -4.26 4.00 -3.62
CA VAL A 178 -2.90 3.60 -4.02
C VAL A 178 -2.49 4.24 -5.34
N TYR A 179 -3.32 5.09 -5.94
CA TYR A 179 -3.07 5.68 -7.25
C TYR A 179 -2.04 6.81 -7.19
N GLN A 180 -1.07 6.75 -8.10
CA GLN A 180 -0.15 7.82 -8.45
C GLN A 180 0.16 7.73 -9.96
N PRO A 181 0.34 8.85 -10.67
CA PRO A 181 0.45 8.85 -12.13
C PRO A 181 1.74 8.21 -12.65
N GLN A 182 2.80 8.14 -11.83
CA GLN A 182 4.04 7.46 -12.21
C GLN A 182 3.98 5.93 -12.05
N ASN A 183 3.04 5.39 -11.27
CA ASN A 183 2.93 3.96 -10.96
C ASN A 183 2.17 3.22 -12.07
N ALA A 184 2.18 1.88 -12.06
CA ALA A 184 1.43 1.05 -13.01
C ALA A 184 0.40 0.14 -12.32
N TYR A 185 -0.76 -0.05 -12.96
CA TYR A 185 -1.88 -0.78 -12.37
C TYR A 185 -2.46 -1.79 -13.36
N CYS A 186 -2.75 -2.99 -12.89
CA CYS A 186 -3.50 -3.99 -13.63
C CYS A 186 -4.65 -4.49 -12.78
N ILE A 187 -5.87 -4.38 -13.30
CA ILE A 187 -7.12 -4.75 -12.64
C ILE A 187 -7.75 -5.90 -13.43
N VAL A 188 -7.90 -7.06 -12.79
CA VAL A 188 -8.70 -8.15 -13.33
C VAL A 188 -10.13 -8.06 -12.84
N VAL A 189 -11.06 -8.07 -13.77
CA VAL A 189 -12.50 -8.22 -13.52
C VAL A 189 -12.93 -9.66 -13.77
N ASP A 190 -13.72 -10.22 -12.86
CA ASP A 190 -14.33 -11.56 -12.99
C ASP A 190 -15.54 -11.51 -13.94
N ASP A 191 -15.68 -12.48 -14.87
CA ASP A 191 -16.86 -12.65 -15.74
C ASP A 191 -18.20 -12.66 -14.97
N LYS A 192 -18.18 -13.04 -13.69
CA LYS A 192 -19.37 -13.04 -12.81
C LYS A 192 -19.80 -11.64 -12.37
N SER A 193 -19.05 -10.60 -12.72
CA SER A 193 -19.39 -9.20 -12.46
C SER A 193 -20.45 -8.72 -13.45
N SER A 194 -21.30 -7.78 -13.05
CA SER A 194 -22.30 -7.21 -13.97
C SER A 194 -21.67 -6.31 -15.04
N ASP A 195 -22.34 -6.16 -16.18
CA ASP A 195 -21.92 -5.22 -17.23
C ASP A 195 -21.79 -3.78 -16.71
N LYS A 196 -22.65 -3.39 -15.75
CA LYS A 196 -22.57 -2.09 -15.06
C LYS A 196 -21.27 -1.95 -14.27
N PHE A 197 -20.81 -3.02 -13.59
CA PHE A 197 -19.50 -3.04 -12.92
C PHE A 197 -18.36 -2.98 -13.94
N LEU A 198 -18.36 -3.84 -14.96
CA LEU A 198 -17.31 -3.89 -15.97
C LEU A 198 -17.14 -2.54 -16.70
N LYS A 199 -18.24 -1.93 -17.16
CA LYS A 199 -18.22 -0.60 -17.79
C LYS A 199 -17.61 0.47 -16.88
N LYS A 200 -17.99 0.50 -15.60
CA LYS A 200 -17.45 1.48 -14.64
C LYS A 200 -15.96 1.24 -14.33
N ILE A 201 -15.49 -0.01 -14.30
CA ILE A 201 -14.05 -0.29 -14.13
C ILE A 201 -13.27 0.00 -15.43
N GLN A 202 -13.85 -0.21 -16.60
CA GLN A 202 -13.22 0.14 -17.88
C GLN A 202 -12.94 1.65 -17.98
N MET A 203 -13.86 2.50 -17.51
CA MET A 203 -13.65 3.95 -17.42
C MET A 203 -12.34 4.35 -16.68
N LEU A 204 -11.80 3.52 -15.79
CA LEU A 204 -10.49 3.79 -15.17
C LEU A 204 -9.33 3.65 -16.16
N ALA A 205 -9.36 2.64 -17.03
CA ALA A 205 -8.34 2.46 -18.07
C ALA A 205 -8.48 3.52 -19.18
N ASP A 206 -9.71 3.95 -19.46
CA ASP A 206 -9.98 5.01 -20.44
C ASP A 206 -9.47 6.37 -19.92
N CYS A 207 -9.65 6.68 -18.63
CA CYS A 207 -9.22 7.94 -18.01
C CYS A 207 -7.76 7.98 -17.52
N PHE A 208 -7.09 6.84 -17.34
CA PHE A 208 -5.74 6.79 -16.77
C PHE A 208 -4.82 5.84 -17.58
N PRO A 209 -3.83 6.35 -18.33
CA PRO A 209 -3.04 5.57 -19.29
C PRO A 209 -2.11 4.53 -18.64
N ASN A 210 -1.97 4.57 -17.32
CA ASN A 210 -1.20 3.64 -16.50
C ASN A 210 -2.08 2.56 -15.81
N ILE A 211 -3.39 2.55 -16.06
CA ILE A 211 -4.32 1.51 -15.60
C ILE A 211 -4.71 0.59 -16.76
N PHE A 212 -4.48 -0.71 -16.59
CA PHE A 212 -4.87 -1.75 -17.54
C PHE A 212 -5.98 -2.61 -16.95
N VAL A 213 -7.09 -2.79 -17.66
CA VAL A 213 -8.14 -3.73 -17.28
C VAL A 213 -7.99 -5.01 -18.10
N LEU A 214 -7.99 -6.16 -17.43
CA LEU A 214 -7.93 -7.48 -18.06
C LEU A 214 -9.19 -8.28 -17.72
N ASN A 215 -9.76 -8.94 -18.73
CA ASN A 215 -10.61 -10.10 -18.52
C ASN A 215 -9.76 -11.37 -18.72
N VAL A 216 -9.79 -12.29 -17.75
CA VAL A 216 -9.06 -13.58 -17.80
C VAL A 216 -10.01 -14.79 -17.76
N GLY A 217 -11.31 -14.55 -17.86
CA GLY A 217 -12.38 -15.50 -17.62
C GLY A 217 -12.70 -15.70 -16.14
N THR A 218 -13.85 -16.34 -15.88
CA THR A 218 -14.46 -16.61 -14.58
C THR A 218 -13.45 -16.95 -13.48
N ILE A 219 -13.60 -16.29 -12.33
CA ILE A 219 -12.80 -16.52 -11.12
C ILE A 219 -13.64 -17.27 -10.08
N GLU A 220 -12.99 -18.16 -9.33
CA GLU A 220 -13.64 -18.92 -8.27
C GLU A 220 -12.73 -19.03 -7.06
N TRP A 221 -13.31 -18.81 -5.88
CA TRP A 221 -12.58 -18.94 -4.62
C TRP A 221 -12.00 -20.34 -4.47
N CYS A 222 -10.73 -20.42 -4.04
CA CYS A 222 -9.99 -21.67 -3.88
C CYS A 222 -9.77 -22.47 -5.19
N LYS A 223 -9.83 -21.82 -6.37
CA LYS A 223 -9.58 -22.42 -7.70
C LYS A 223 -8.46 -21.69 -8.46
N PHE A 224 -7.95 -22.35 -9.51
CA PHE A 224 -6.89 -21.84 -10.38
C PHE A 224 -7.18 -20.49 -11.07
N GLY A 225 -8.46 -20.11 -11.25
CA GLY A 225 -8.83 -18.81 -11.82
C GLY A 225 -8.17 -17.62 -11.11
N VAL A 226 -7.94 -17.73 -9.79
CA VAL A 226 -7.24 -16.72 -8.99
C VAL A 226 -5.76 -16.63 -9.36
N VAL A 227 -5.06 -17.77 -9.50
CA VAL A 227 -3.64 -17.80 -9.94
C VAL A 227 -3.50 -17.23 -11.34
N ARG A 228 -4.39 -17.64 -12.26
CA ARG A 228 -4.45 -17.11 -13.63
C ARG A 228 -4.60 -15.59 -13.65
N ALA A 229 -5.54 -15.04 -12.86
CA ALA A 229 -5.75 -13.59 -12.77
C ALA A 229 -4.49 -12.84 -12.31
N VAL A 230 -3.94 -13.22 -11.16
CA VAL A 230 -2.81 -12.49 -10.56
C VAL A 230 -1.54 -12.63 -11.40
N PHE A 231 -1.26 -13.82 -11.92
CA PHE A 231 -0.07 -14.03 -12.77
C PHE A 231 -0.21 -13.38 -14.15
N SER A 232 -1.42 -13.28 -14.72
CA SER A 232 -1.65 -12.50 -15.94
C SER A 232 -1.38 -11.01 -15.73
N CYS A 233 -1.75 -10.44 -14.59
CA CYS A 233 -1.38 -9.05 -14.27
C CYS A 233 0.13 -8.86 -14.06
N LEU A 234 0.79 -9.77 -13.33
CA LEU A 234 2.25 -9.76 -13.19
C LEU A 234 2.91 -9.77 -14.58
N LYS A 235 2.51 -10.71 -15.44
CA LYS A 235 3.01 -10.85 -16.81
C LYS A 235 2.80 -9.55 -17.61
N HIS A 236 1.56 -9.04 -17.67
CA HIS A 236 1.22 -7.85 -18.44
C HIS A 236 2.05 -6.63 -18.01
N LEU A 237 2.16 -6.37 -16.70
CA LEU A 237 2.93 -5.25 -16.18
C LEU A 237 4.45 -5.43 -16.40
N THR A 238 4.95 -6.66 -16.38
CA THR A 238 6.37 -6.98 -16.64
C THR A 238 6.76 -6.81 -18.11
N GLU A 239 5.86 -7.15 -19.04
CA GLU A 239 6.07 -7.06 -20.49
C GLU A 239 5.86 -5.64 -21.06
N LYS A 240 5.17 -4.76 -20.33
CA LYS A 240 5.00 -3.34 -20.72
C LYS A 240 6.29 -2.54 -20.53
N ASN A 241 6.49 -1.54 -21.39
CA ASN A 241 7.56 -0.56 -21.28
C ASN A 241 7.26 0.46 -20.15
N HIS A 242 7.41 0.00 -18.92
CA HIS A 242 7.24 0.80 -17.70
C HIS A 242 8.35 0.42 -16.71
N ASN A 243 8.94 1.39 -16.02
CA ASN A 243 10.12 1.22 -15.15
C ASN A 243 9.77 1.01 -13.66
N TRP A 244 8.68 0.30 -13.38
CA TRP A 244 8.27 0.01 -11.99
C TRP A 244 9.28 -0.91 -11.29
N ARG A 245 9.36 -0.77 -9.96
CA ARG A 245 10.40 -1.37 -9.09
C ARG A 245 9.88 -2.55 -8.27
N TYR A 246 8.67 -2.42 -7.75
CA TYR A 246 8.02 -3.44 -6.93
C TYR A 246 6.55 -3.58 -7.30
N LEU A 247 6.07 -4.82 -7.36
CA LEU A 247 4.68 -5.18 -7.53
C LEU A 247 4.08 -5.68 -6.20
N GLN A 248 2.89 -5.20 -5.88
CA GLN A 248 2.05 -5.72 -4.79
C GLN A 248 0.73 -6.27 -5.33
N TYR A 249 0.29 -7.43 -4.81
CA TYR A 249 -1.08 -7.91 -5.05
C TYR A 249 -2.08 -7.37 -4.04
N LEU A 250 -3.19 -6.82 -4.55
CA LEU A 250 -4.37 -6.39 -3.80
C LEU A 250 -5.64 -7.14 -4.27
N SER A 251 -6.56 -7.32 -3.34
CA SER A 251 -7.95 -7.73 -3.58
C SER A 251 -8.87 -6.55 -3.33
N GLY A 252 -10.03 -6.48 -3.98
CA GLY A 252 -11.01 -5.38 -3.85
C GLY A 252 -11.60 -5.12 -2.44
N VAL A 253 -11.01 -5.69 -1.39
CA VAL A 253 -11.40 -5.63 0.02
C VAL A 253 -10.20 -5.36 0.95
N ASP A 254 -9.04 -5.07 0.35
CA ASP A 254 -7.89 -4.49 1.05
C ASP A 254 -8.00 -2.95 1.09
N LEU A 255 -7.39 -2.34 2.10
CA LEU A 255 -7.21 -0.88 2.16
C LEU A 255 -5.80 -0.58 2.67
N PRO A 256 -5.06 0.42 2.12
CA PRO A 256 -3.70 0.68 2.54
C PRO A 256 -3.62 1.13 4.01
N LEU A 257 -2.50 0.76 4.63
CA LEU A 257 -2.03 1.17 5.96
C LEU A 257 -0.80 2.09 5.86
N LYS A 258 -0.31 2.31 4.63
CA LYS A 258 0.86 3.12 4.29
C LYS A 258 0.53 4.04 3.11
N THR A 259 1.10 5.24 3.10
CA THR A 259 1.08 6.13 1.93
C THR A 259 1.97 5.57 0.82
N ASN A 260 1.84 6.11 -0.40
CA ASN A 260 2.73 5.74 -1.50
C ASN A 260 4.22 6.05 -1.16
N LEU A 261 4.53 7.21 -0.58
CA LEU A 261 5.89 7.53 -0.11
C LEU A 261 6.40 6.58 0.98
N GLU A 262 5.54 6.20 1.96
CA GLU A 262 5.88 5.20 2.97
C GLU A 262 6.22 3.85 2.29
N MET A 263 5.39 3.39 1.34
CA MET A 263 5.65 2.16 0.57
C MET A 263 6.95 2.24 -0.25
N VAL A 264 7.19 3.34 -0.98
CA VAL A 264 8.43 3.59 -1.72
C VAL A 264 9.66 3.45 -0.82
N ARG A 265 9.62 4.05 0.38
CA ARG A 265 10.73 3.97 1.34
C ARG A 265 10.89 2.56 1.91
N ILE A 266 9.81 1.85 2.22
CA ILE A 266 9.86 0.44 2.64
C ILE A 266 10.50 -0.42 1.55
N PHE A 267 10.07 -0.30 0.30
CA PHE A 267 10.58 -1.10 -0.81
C PHE A 267 12.05 -0.84 -1.14
N LYS A 268 12.54 0.40 -0.98
CA LYS A 268 13.97 0.69 -1.00
C LYS A 268 14.75 -0.10 0.05
N GLN A 269 14.19 -0.30 1.25
CA GLN A 269 14.80 -1.12 2.30
C GLN A 269 14.64 -2.64 2.05
N LEU A 270 13.66 -3.06 1.25
CA LEU A 270 13.57 -4.46 0.80
C LEU A 270 14.66 -4.83 -0.21
N ASN A 271 15.28 -3.84 -0.88
CA ASN A 271 16.47 -3.99 -1.73
C ASN A 271 16.40 -5.17 -2.72
N GLY A 272 15.30 -5.27 -3.48
CA GLY A 272 15.09 -6.31 -4.49
C GLY A 272 14.58 -7.65 -3.95
N THR A 273 14.50 -7.84 -2.62
CA THR A 273 13.98 -9.07 -2.00
C THR A 273 12.47 -9.24 -2.12
N ILE A 274 12.03 -10.49 -2.20
CA ILE A 274 10.64 -10.90 -2.19
C ILE A 274 10.15 -11.01 -0.75
N ASN A 275 8.95 -10.47 -0.47
CA ASN A 275 8.26 -10.70 0.80
C ASN A 275 7.00 -11.56 0.58
N ALA A 276 7.03 -12.79 1.09
CA ALA A 276 5.90 -13.72 1.05
C ALA A 276 5.79 -14.49 2.38
N ASP A 277 4.57 -14.84 2.77
CA ASP A 277 4.29 -15.72 3.91
C ASP A 277 4.70 -17.17 3.57
N VAL A 278 5.17 -17.94 4.55
CA VAL A 278 5.74 -19.29 4.35
C VAL A 278 5.14 -20.26 5.36
N LEU A 279 4.50 -21.32 4.84
CA LEU A 279 3.92 -22.41 5.61
C LEU A 279 4.12 -23.74 4.86
N PRO A 280 4.07 -24.91 5.54
CA PRO A 280 4.11 -26.20 4.88
C PRO A 280 2.93 -26.38 3.92
N PHE A 281 3.18 -26.94 2.75
CA PHE A 281 2.11 -27.26 1.81
C PHE A 281 1.23 -28.42 2.32
N GLU A 282 -0.07 -28.18 2.31
CA GLU A 282 -1.08 -29.12 2.77
C GLU A 282 -1.38 -30.18 1.71
N ARG A 283 -0.75 -31.36 1.81
CA ARG A 283 -0.80 -32.43 0.78
C ARG A 283 -2.21 -32.82 0.31
N TYR A 284 -3.24 -32.70 1.15
CA TYR A 284 -4.64 -32.99 0.77
C TYR A 284 -5.19 -32.06 -0.33
N ARG A 285 -4.53 -30.93 -0.61
CA ARG A 285 -4.92 -30.00 -1.66
C ARG A 285 -4.65 -30.51 -3.07
N VAL A 286 -3.82 -31.53 -3.27
CA VAL A 286 -3.57 -32.12 -4.60
C VAL A 286 -4.79 -32.93 -5.04
N ARG A 287 -5.37 -32.58 -6.19
CA ARG A 287 -6.58 -33.21 -6.75
C ARG A 287 -6.28 -34.40 -7.66
N LEU A 288 -5.01 -34.62 -8.01
CA LEU A 288 -4.58 -35.75 -8.83
C LEU A 288 -4.80 -37.07 -8.10
N LEU A 289 -5.24 -38.09 -8.84
CA LEU A 289 -5.16 -39.48 -8.38
C LEU A 289 -3.69 -39.79 -8.03
N LYS A 290 -3.46 -40.29 -6.82
CA LYS A 290 -2.16 -40.38 -6.12
C LYS A 290 -0.93 -40.47 -7.04
N GLY A 291 -0.23 -39.35 -7.22
CA GLY A 291 1.15 -39.32 -7.71
C GLY A 291 1.38 -39.41 -9.22
N SER A 292 0.34 -39.32 -10.05
CA SER A 292 0.47 -39.40 -11.52
C SER A 292 1.34 -38.29 -12.14
N ILE A 293 1.37 -37.09 -11.54
CA ILE A 293 2.26 -35.99 -11.94
C ILE A 293 2.96 -35.47 -10.68
N LYS A 294 4.30 -35.34 -10.74
CA LYS A 294 5.09 -34.71 -9.68
C LYS A 294 5.08 -33.18 -9.86
N PRO A 295 5.05 -32.39 -8.77
CA PRO A 295 5.22 -30.95 -8.90
C PRO A 295 6.64 -30.64 -9.42
N PRO A 296 6.82 -29.60 -10.24
CA PRO A 296 8.13 -29.22 -10.78
C PRO A 296 9.02 -28.52 -9.75
N LEU A 297 8.48 -28.16 -8.60
CA LEU A 297 9.14 -27.49 -7.46
C LEU A 297 8.56 -28.04 -6.16
N THR A 298 9.35 -28.03 -5.09
CA THR A 298 8.85 -28.31 -3.74
C THR A 298 7.78 -27.28 -3.34
N LEU A 299 6.54 -27.74 -3.13
CA LEU A 299 5.41 -26.85 -2.88
C LEU A 299 5.49 -26.26 -1.47
N TRP A 300 5.27 -24.94 -1.38
CA TRP A 300 5.13 -24.19 -0.13
C TRP A 300 3.79 -23.46 -0.09
N LYS A 301 3.15 -23.43 1.08
CA LYS A 301 1.95 -22.64 1.31
C LYS A 301 2.34 -21.19 1.58
N SER A 302 1.56 -20.25 1.05
CA SER A 302 1.79 -18.80 1.19
C SER A 302 0.47 -18.03 1.24
N SER A 303 0.54 -16.73 1.57
CA SER A 303 -0.55 -15.80 1.28
C SER A 303 -0.53 -15.42 -0.19
N LEU A 304 -1.70 -15.13 -0.78
CA LEU A 304 -1.80 -14.63 -2.15
C LEU A 304 -1.24 -13.20 -2.30
N SER A 305 -1.19 -12.40 -1.23
CA SER A 305 -0.47 -11.13 -1.27
C SER A 305 1.01 -11.37 -1.01
N ALA A 306 1.84 -10.78 -1.87
CA ALA A 306 3.29 -10.80 -1.79
C ALA A 306 3.83 -9.52 -2.41
N LEU A 307 5.10 -9.23 -2.10
CA LEU A 307 5.86 -8.10 -2.64
C LEU A 307 6.94 -8.67 -3.56
N ILE A 308 6.88 -8.36 -4.85
CA ILE A 308 7.72 -8.93 -5.91
C ILE A 308 8.53 -7.81 -6.55
N SER A 309 9.86 -7.89 -6.55
CA SER A 309 10.71 -6.93 -7.26
C SER A 309 10.59 -7.10 -8.78
N ARG A 310 10.93 -6.05 -9.54
CA ARG A 310 10.91 -6.11 -11.02
C ARG A 310 11.85 -7.19 -11.54
N GLU A 311 13.06 -7.26 -10.99
CA GLU A 311 14.10 -8.20 -11.37
C GLU A 311 13.64 -9.65 -11.13
N ALA A 312 12.88 -9.89 -10.06
CA ALA A 312 12.23 -11.18 -9.81
C ALA A 312 11.16 -11.48 -10.87
N ALA A 313 10.27 -10.52 -11.14
CA ALA A 313 9.19 -10.68 -12.11
C ALA A 313 9.68 -10.97 -13.54
N ASP A 314 10.74 -10.28 -13.98
CA ASP A 314 11.38 -10.49 -15.29
C ASP A 314 11.90 -11.92 -15.46
N VAL A 315 12.36 -12.57 -14.37
CA VAL A 315 12.76 -13.98 -14.37
C VAL A 315 11.54 -14.91 -14.27
N MET A 316 10.55 -14.58 -13.42
CA MET A 316 9.33 -15.39 -13.26
C MET A 316 8.57 -15.55 -14.58
N VAL A 317 8.42 -14.48 -15.36
CA VAL A 317 7.63 -14.48 -16.59
C VAL A 317 8.27 -15.27 -17.73
N LYS A 318 9.61 -15.41 -17.71
CA LYS A 318 10.42 -16.11 -18.73
C LYS A 318 10.76 -17.56 -18.36
N SER A 319 10.50 -17.99 -17.12
CA SER A 319 10.92 -19.30 -16.62
C SER A 319 9.95 -20.42 -17.00
N ASP A 320 10.42 -21.38 -17.80
CA ASP A 320 9.68 -22.62 -18.08
C ASP A 320 9.35 -23.41 -16.80
N LYS A 321 10.17 -23.31 -15.75
CA LYS A 321 9.89 -23.97 -14.47
C LYS A 321 8.71 -23.32 -13.74
N VAL A 322 8.56 -22.00 -13.84
CA VAL A 322 7.37 -21.28 -13.35
C VAL A 322 6.14 -21.59 -14.21
N LYS A 323 6.27 -21.62 -15.54
CA LYS A 323 5.20 -22.04 -16.46
C LYS A 323 4.69 -23.46 -16.15
N ASN A 324 5.61 -24.40 -15.91
CA ASN A 324 5.28 -25.76 -15.50
C ASN A 324 4.61 -25.82 -14.12
N LEU A 325 5.03 -24.96 -13.17
CA LEU A 325 4.36 -24.84 -11.88
C LEU A 325 2.91 -24.34 -12.04
N LEU A 326 2.68 -23.30 -12.84
CA LEU A 326 1.34 -22.78 -13.13
C LEU A 326 0.44 -23.87 -13.73
N ASN A 327 0.96 -24.66 -14.66
CA ASN A 327 0.25 -25.82 -15.21
C ASN A 327 -0.06 -26.88 -14.14
N TYR A 328 0.87 -27.18 -13.24
CA TYR A 328 0.65 -28.11 -12.13
C TYR A 328 -0.40 -27.61 -11.13
N LEU A 329 -0.40 -26.31 -10.82
CA LEU A 329 -1.32 -25.68 -9.87
C LEU A 329 -2.80 -25.70 -10.32
N GLN A 330 -3.09 -25.99 -11.59
CA GLN A 330 -4.45 -26.27 -12.06
C GLN A 330 -5.09 -27.48 -11.34
N TYR A 331 -4.25 -28.41 -10.87
CA TYR A 331 -4.64 -29.62 -10.18
C TYR A 331 -4.56 -29.51 -8.65
N THR A 332 -4.52 -28.30 -8.08
CA THR A 332 -4.58 -28.10 -6.63
C THR A 332 -5.81 -27.30 -6.19
N TRP A 333 -6.25 -27.50 -4.94
CA TRP A 333 -7.21 -26.66 -4.25
C TRP A 333 -6.50 -25.47 -3.60
N CYS A 334 -7.13 -24.28 -3.65
CA CYS A 334 -6.55 -23.04 -3.12
C CYS A 334 -5.13 -22.84 -3.64
N SER A 335 -4.97 -23.00 -4.95
CA SER A 335 -3.71 -22.96 -5.70
C SER A 335 -2.96 -21.62 -5.55
N ASP A 336 -3.72 -20.56 -5.30
CA ASP A 336 -3.27 -19.20 -5.02
C ASP A 336 -2.46 -19.12 -3.72
N GLU A 337 -2.84 -19.87 -2.69
CA GLU A 337 -2.06 -20.03 -1.46
C GLU A 337 -0.84 -20.96 -1.65
N SER A 338 -0.40 -21.26 -2.87
CA SER A 338 0.79 -22.09 -3.13
C SER A 338 1.65 -21.58 -4.29
N LEU A 339 1.44 -20.32 -4.69
CA LEU A 339 2.16 -19.68 -5.79
C LEU A 339 3.49 -19.08 -5.32
N TRP A 340 3.45 -18.04 -4.48
CA TRP A 340 4.61 -17.16 -4.27
C TRP A 340 5.75 -17.82 -3.51
N ALA A 341 5.49 -18.48 -2.37
CA ALA A 341 6.54 -19.17 -1.64
C ALA A 341 7.11 -20.38 -2.43
N THR A 342 6.33 -21.01 -3.31
CA THR A 342 6.86 -22.08 -4.18
C THR A 342 7.81 -21.54 -5.24
N ILE A 343 7.52 -20.36 -5.81
CA ILE A 343 8.39 -19.72 -6.81
C ILE A 343 9.66 -19.14 -6.15
N ALA A 344 9.50 -18.40 -5.05
CA ALA A 344 10.57 -17.66 -4.39
C ALA A 344 11.41 -18.51 -3.42
N GLY A 345 10.85 -19.61 -2.91
CA GLY A 345 11.32 -20.34 -1.73
C GLY A 345 12.22 -21.55 -1.97
N ASN A 346 12.56 -21.87 -3.24
CA ASN A 346 13.28 -23.10 -3.61
C ASN A 346 14.59 -22.80 -4.36
N PRO A 347 15.59 -22.17 -3.71
CA PRO A 347 16.77 -21.61 -4.38
C PRO A 347 17.70 -22.66 -5.03
N GLU A 348 17.68 -23.90 -4.53
CA GLU A 348 18.37 -25.05 -5.15
C GLU A 348 17.72 -25.48 -6.47
N GLU A 349 16.39 -25.31 -6.58
CA GLU A 349 15.60 -25.80 -7.71
C GLU A 349 15.30 -24.72 -8.75
N LEU A 350 15.18 -23.45 -8.33
CA LEU A 350 14.85 -22.29 -9.15
C LEU A 350 15.42 -21.03 -8.48
N LYS A 351 16.44 -20.44 -9.10
CA LYS A 351 17.02 -19.17 -8.63
C LYS A 351 16.17 -18.01 -9.11
N ILE A 352 15.51 -17.32 -8.17
CA ILE A 352 14.79 -16.06 -8.39
C ILE A 352 15.57 -14.93 -7.70
N PRO A 353 15.83 -13.79 -8.38
CA PRO A 353 16.38 -12.59 -7.73
C PRO A 353 15.56 -12.19 -6.50
N GLY A 354 16.21 -12.01 -5.36
CA GLY A 354 15.52 -11.68 -4.11
C GLY A 354 14.67 -12.81 -3.51
N GLY A 355 14.73 -14.03 -4.04
CA GLY A 355 14.17 -15.22 -3.41
C GLY A 355 14.88 -15.59 -2.10
N PHE A 356 14.37 -16.62 -1.43
CA PHE A 356 14.83 -17.05 -0.11
C PHE A 356 14.74 -18.58 0.03
N ASP A 357 15.34 -19.18 1.06
CA ASP A 357 15.10 -20.59 1.37
C ASP A 357 13.87 -20.74 2.29
N ALA A 358 12.76 -21.23 1.73
CA ALA A 358 11.54 -21.46 2.50
C ALA A 358 11.69 -22.56 3.56
N LYS A 359 12.60 -23.52 3.35
CA LYS A 359 12.91 -24.57 4.32
C LYS A 359 13.57 -23.97 5.55
N PHE A 360 14.62 -23.16 5.36
CA PHE A 360 15.26 -22.40 6.44
C PHE A 360 14.26 -21.54 7.20
N PHE A 361 13.49 -20.68 6.50
CA PHE A 361 12.49 -19.80 7.14
C PHE A 361 11.50 -20.58 8.01
N TYR A 362 10.97 -21.69 7.49
CA TYR A 362 9.98 -22.49 8.23
C TYR A 362 10.56 -23.09 9.51
N TYR A 363 11.80 -23.61 9.48
CA TYR A 363 12.43 -24.18 10.67
C TYR A 363 12.81 -23.12 11.71
N SER A 364 13.31 -21.94 11.31
CA SER A 364 13.53 -20.81 12.23
C SER A 364 12.24 -20.36 12.90
N LEU A 365 11.13 -20.29 12.17
CA LEU A 365 9.81 -19.92 12.70
C LEU A 365 9.25 -20.95 13.69
N LEU A 366 9.42 -22.25 13.41
CA LEU A 366 9.02 -23.30 14.35
C LEU A 366 9.80 -23.21 15.67
N ARG A 367 11.12 -23.03 15.59
CA ARG A 367 12.00 -22.92 16.76
C ARG A 367 11.56 -21.78 17.69
N GLU A 368 11.19 -20.63 17.13
CA GLU A 368 10.67 -19.51 17.93
C GLU A 368 9.29 -19.78 18.50
N SER A 369 8.38 -20.38 17.73
CA SER A 369 7.08 -20.81 18.27
C SER A 369 7.27 -21.71 19.52
N GLU A 370 8.16 -22.70 19.44
CA GLU A 370 8.45 -23.59 20.57
C GLU A 370 9.04 -22.85 21.78
N ARG A 371 9.95 -21.89 21.55
CA ARG A 371 10.49 -20.99 22.59
C ARG A 371 9.37 -20.16 23.24
N CYS A 372 8.53 -19.47 22.47
CA CYS A 372 7.49 -18.60 23.01
C CYS A 372 6.41 -19.37 23.79
N ILE A 373 5.97 -20.54 23.31
CA ILE A 373 5.06 -21.42 24.07
C ILE A 373 5.68 -21.80 25.42
N THR A 374 6.98 -22.09 25.44
CA THR A 374 7.69 -22.49 26.67
C THR A 374 7.81 -21.32 27.65
N THR A 375 8.18 -20.14 27.17
CA THR A 375 8.28 -18.92 27.98
C THR A 375 6.91 -18.47 28.51
N GLN A 376 5.88 -18.40 27.65
CA GLN A 376 4.54 -18.02 28.10
C GLN A 376 4.00 -18.99 29.15
N LYS A 377 4.19 -20.31 29.00
CA LYS A 377 3.82 -21.30 30.04
C LYS A 377 4.53 -21.06 31.37
N SER A 378 5.80 -20.65 31.36
CA SER A 378 6.53 -20.35 32.60
C SER A 378 6.02 -19.06 33.26
N THR A 379 5.71 -18.03 32.46
CA THR A 379 5.08 -16.78 32.93
C THR A 379 3.67 -17.00 33.47
N PHE A 380 2.81 -17.75 32.78
CA PHE A 380 1.47 -18.06 33.30
C PHE A 380 1.54 -18.84 34.61
N LYS A 381 2.45 -19.82 34.71
CA LYS A 381 2.65 -20.58 35.96
C LYS A 381 3.15 -19.70 37.11
N SER A 382 3.99 -18.69 36.86
CA SER A 382 4.42 -17.74 37.89
C SER A 382 3.31 -16.74 38.27
N LEU A 383 2.50 -16.30 37.31
CA LEU A 383 1.33 -15.44 37.55
C LEU A 383 0.22 -16.17 38.32
N GLU A 384 -0.07 -17.44 38.02
CA GLU A 384 -1.00 -18.26 38.81
C GLU A 384 -0.51 -18.40 40.26
N GLN A 385 0.80 -18.62 40.47
CA GLN A 385 1.41 -18.68 41.80
C GLN A 385 1.40 -17.33 42.55
N GLN A 386 1.36 -16.20 41.84
CA GLN A 386 1.18 -14.87 42.43
C GLN A 386 -0.30 -14.56 42.71
N GLN A 387 -1.21 -14.90 41.81
CA GLN A 387 -2.66 -14.68 41.99
C GLN A 387 -3.22 -15.56 43.12
N GLN A 388 -2.74 -16.79 43.29
CA GLN A 388 -3.08 -17.64 44.44
C GLN A 388 -2.63 -17.06 45.79
N LYS A 389 -1.69 -16.10 45.82
CA LYS A 389 -1.30 -15.36 47.03
C LYS A 389 -2.11 -14.08 47.24
N ASN A 390 -2.67 -13.49 46.18
CA ASN A 390 -3.30 -12.16 46.20
C ASN A 390 -4.79 -12.22 45.80
N ASN A 391 -5.64 -12.79 46.67
CA ASN A 391 -7.09 -12.78 46.49
C ASN A 391 -7.69 -11.37 46.69
N LYS A 392 -7.81 -10.56 45.62
CA LYS A 392 -8.96 -9.64 45.38
C LYS A 392 -8.91 -8.88 44.04
N THR A 393 -10.11 -8.75 43.44
CA THR A 393 -10.55 -7.78 42.42
C THR A 393 -9.81 -7.72 41.08
N SER A 394 -10.48 -8.21 40.03
CA SER A 394 -10.11 -8.03 38.61
C SER A 394 -10.41 -6.60 38.12
N ILE A 395 -9.48 -5.69 38.36
CA ILE A 395 -9.41 -4.42 37.62
C ILE A 395 -9.06 -4.76 36.16
N LYS A 396 -9.87 -4.27 35.20
CA LYS A 396 -9.43 -4.22 33.80
C LYS A 396 -8.28 -3.23 33.72
N THR A 397 -7.04 -3.73 33.68
CA THR A 397 -5.87 -2.88 33.44
C THR A 397 -6.06 -2.16 32.10
N PRO A 398 -5.93 -0.81 32.07
CA PRO A 398 -5.77 -0.10 30.81
C PRO A 398 -4.61 -0.71 30.03
N LEU A 399 -4.72 -0.79 28.70
CA LEU A 399 -3.58 -1.08 27.86
C LEU A 399 -2.47 -0.05 28.18
N PRO A 400 -1.21 -0.49 28.35
CA PRO A 400 -0.14 0.44 28.70
C PRO A 400 0.00 1.53 27.62
N PRO A 401 0.28 2.78 28.00
CA PRO A 401 0.49 3.85 27.02
C PRO A 401 1.65 3.50 26.09
N PHE A 402 1.41 3.60 24.78
CA PHE A 402 2.32 3.11 23.76
C PHE A 402 3.66 3.86 23.78
N THR A 403 4.77 3.15 23.91
CA THR A 403 6.11 3.69 23.74
C THR A 403 6.43 3.87 22.25
N ASN A 404 7.05 4.99 21.87
CA ASN A 404 7.34 5.37 20.47
C ASN A 404 8.32 4.44 19.69
N SER A 405 8.62 3.25 20.20
CA SER A 405 9.44 2.23 19.55
C SER A 405 8.63 1.44 18.52
N PHE A 406 8.58 1.93 17.27
CA PHE A 406 8.06 1.16 16.14
C PHE A 406 8.88 -0.13 15.97
N GLN A 407 8.23 -1.30 16.07
CA GLN A 407 8.86 -2.62 15.92
C GLN A 407 8.05 -3.54 15.01
N LEU A 408 8.75 -4.41 14.29
CA LEU A 408 8.14 -5.40 13.39
C LEU A 408 7.62 -6.59 14.19
N SER A 409 6.31 -6.84 14.13
CA SER A 409 5.63 -8.00 14.75
C SER A 409 5.32 -9.12 13.74
N SER A 410 6.08 -9.16 12.63
CA SER A 410 5.92 -10.09 11.51
C SER A 410 7.09 -9.96 10.53
N PHE A 411 7.61 -11.08 10.00
CA PHE A 411 8.47 -11.05 8.81
C PHE A 411 7.66 -10.81 7.50
N TYR A 412 6.36 -11.10 7.52
CA TYR A 412 5.46 -10.93 6.37
C TYR A 412 4.70 -9.61 6.49
N ILE A 413 5.07 -8.63 5.66
CA ILE A 413 4.57 -7.25 5.72
C ILE A 413 3.55 -6.91 4.63
N SER A 414 3.38 -7.76 3.60
CA SER A 414 2.53 -7.45 2.44
C SER A 414 1.07 -7.16 2.81
N ARG A 415 0.53 -7.83 3.85
CA ARG A 415 -0.87 -7.74 4.27
C ARG A 415 -1.06 -8.09 5.74
N TYR A 416 -1.70 -7.22 6.52
CA TYR A 416 -2.22 -7.57 7.86
C TYR A 416 -3.54 -8.31 7.75
N GLN A 417 -3.70 -9.42 8.47
CA GLN A 417 -4.91 -10.23 8.46
C GLN A 417 -5.02 -11.01 9.77
N ILE A 418 -6.21 -11.04 10.38
CA ILE A 418 -6.53 -11.86 11.55
C ILE A 418 -7.42 -13.03 11.12
N TRP A 419 -7.09 -14.24 11.60
CA TRP A 419 -7.82 -15.48 11.32
C TRP A 419 -8.46 -16.04 12.59
N ASN A 420 -9.61 -16.72 12.44
CA ASN A 420 -10.38 -17.27 13.54
C ASN A 420 -9.65 -18.46 14.23
N GLN A 421 -9.01 -18.19 15.36
CA GLN A 421 -8.22 -19.19 16.10
C GLN A 421 -9.02 -20.39 16.59
N LYS A 422 -10.35 -20.28 16.78
CA LYS A 422 -11.18 -21.40 17.27
C LYS A 422 -11.19 -22.62 16.33
N ARG A 423 -10.91 -22.40 15.04
CA ARG A 423 -10.92 -23.45 13.99
C ARG A 423 -9.51 -23.88 13.56
N TYR A 424 -8.52 -22.99 13.71
CA TYR A 424 -7.13 -23.24 13.34
C TYR A 424 -6.28 -23.56 14.58
N LYS A 425 -6.12 -24.85 14.89
CA LYS A 425 -5.17 -25.36 15.91
C LYS A 425 -3.71 -25.27 15.44
N HIS A 426 -3.26 -24.10 14.99
CA HIS A 426 -1.85 -23.88 14.66
C HIS A 426 -1.09 -23.37 15.90
N PRO A 427 0.00 -24.04 16.32
CA PRO A 427 0.91 -23.50 17.34
C PRO A 427 1.43 -22.16 16.83
N ILE A 428 1.24 -21.11 17.62
CA ILE A 428 1.58 -19.70 17.36
C ILE A 428 1.33 -19.27 15.91
N THR A 429 0.13 -18.70 15.75
CA THR A 429 -0.16 -17.56 14.87
C THR A 429 1.00 -17.11 13.98
N ARG A 430 0.84 -17.37 12.66
CA ARG A 430 1.55 -16.74 11.54
C ARG A 430 2.43 -15.58 11.99
N THR A 431 3.75 -15.75 11.87
CA THR A 431 4.76 -14.69 12.04
C THR A 431 4.93 -14.14 13.47
N GLY A 432 4.45 -14.83 14.51
CA GLY A 432 4.58 -14.41 15.91
C GLY A 432 3.68 -13.23 16.27
N LYS A 433 2.59 -13.05 15.52
CA LYS A 433 1.51 -12.14 15.91
C LYS A 433 0.93 -12.61 17.24
N GLN A 434 0.82 -11.67 18.18
CA GLN A 434 0.09 -11.75 19.46
C GLN A 434 -1.31 -12.38 19.28
N LEU A 435 -2.06 -12.62 20.37
CA LEU A 435 -3.50 -12.90 20.28
C LEU A 435 -4.27 -11.65 19.78
N ALA A 436 -4.07 -11.32 18.51
CA ALA A 436 -4.70 -10.21 17.82
C ALA A 436 -6.19 -10.47 17.76
N ARG A 437 -6.93 -9.77 18.61
CA ARG A 437 -8.38 -9.86 18.70
C ARG A 437 -8.99 -9.12 17.50
N CYS A 438 -9.88 -9.80 16.79
CA CYS A 438 -10.84 -9.16 15.89
C CYS A 438 -11.97 -8.58 16.74
N TYR A 439 -12.22 -7.28 16.66
CA TYR A 439 -13.35 -6.64 17.32
C TYR A 439 -14.56 -6.47 16.38
N GLY A 440 -14.32 -6.45 15.06
CA GLY A 440 -15.33 -6.61 14.02
C GLY A 440 -15.88 -8.05 13.87
N LYS A 441 -16.18 -8.47 12.63
CA LYS A 441 -16.83 -9.76 12.32
C LYS A 441 -15.93 -10.73 11.55
N PHE A 442 -16.02 -12.03 11.79
CA PHE A 442 -15.38 -13.04 10.93
C PHE A 442 -16.27 -13.40 9.73
N VAL A 443 -15.71 -13.33 8.51
CA VAL A 443 -16.37 -13.76 7.27
C VAL A 443 -15.42 -14.69 6.51
N LYS A 444 -15.82 -15.95 6.31
CA LYS A 444 -14.94 -17.02 5.77
C LYS A 444 -13.63 -17.13 6.56
N GLU A 445 -13.74 -17.20 7.89
CA GLU A 445 -12.65 -17.30 8.89
C GLU A 445 -11.64 -16.14 8.96
N SER A 446 -11.70 -15.16 8.06
CA SER A 446 -10.90 -13.91 8.14
C SER A 446 -11.72 -12.80 8.81
N CYS A 447 -11.08 -12.03 9.68
CA CYS A 447 -11.64 -10.81 10.27
C CYS A 447 -11.98 -9.79 9.17
N VAL A 448 -13.15 -9.17 9.28
CA VAL A 448 -13.49 -7.86 8.70
C VAL A 448 -13.34 -6.87 9.85
N PHE A 449 -12.40 -5.94 9.73
CA PHE A 449 -12.14 -4.97 10.78
C PHE A 449 -13.26 -3.93 10.87
N GLY A 450 -13.52 -3.44 12.09
CA GLY A 450 -14.53 -2.42 12.39
C GLY A 450 -13.97 -1.26 13.23
N VAL A 451 -14.87 -0.48 13.84
CA VAL A 451 -14.54 0.74 14.60
C VAL A 451 -13.55 0.47 15.73
N ASP A 452 -13.77 -0.59 16.50
CA ASP A 452 -12.94 -0.95 17.66
C ASP A 452 -11.57 -1.54 17.28
N ASP A 453 -11.38 -1.96 16.02
CA ASP A 453 -10.08 -2.47 15.55
C ASP A 453 -9.12 -1.32 15.21
N MET A 454 -9.62 -0.11 14.93
CA MET A 454 -8.86 1.02 14.39
C MET A 454 -7.63 1.45 15.20
N PRO A 455 -7.66 1.47 16.55
CA PRO A 455 -6.47 1.79 17.34
C PRO A 455 -5.30 0.84 17.05
N ASN A 456 -5.56 -0.46 16.94
CA ASN A 456 -4.51 -1.42 16.62
C ASN A 456 -4.19 -1.44 15.12
N LEU A 457 -5.18 -1.19 14.27
CA LEU A 457 -5.08 -1.31 12.82
C LEU A 457 -4.20 -0.21 12.21
N ILE A 458 -4.40 1.06 12.57
CA ILE A 458 -3.67 2.19 11.95
C ILE A 458 -2.16 2.17 12.24
N ARG A 459 -1.76 1.51 13.34
CA ARG A 459 -0.38 1.41 13.85
C ARG A 459 0.39 0.20 13.29
N ARG A 460 -0.27 -0.67 12.51
CA ARG A 460 0.33 -1.91 11.99
C ARG A 460 1.52 -1.62 11.06
N PRO A 461 2.62 -2.40 11.11
CA PRO A 461 3.75 -2.26 10.19
C PRO A 461 3.44 -2.73 8.77
N GLU A 462 2.41 -3.56 8.57
CA GLU A 462 2.05 -4.06 7.25
C GLU A 462 1.57 -2.95 6.28
N LEU A 463 1.58 -3.26 4.98
CA LEU A 463 1.25 -2.31 3.92
C LEU A 463 -0.24 -2.09 3.72
N VAL A 464 -1.06 -3.15 3.85
CA VAL A 464 -2.52 -3.09 3.70
C VAL A 464 -3.25 -3.92 4.75
N ALA A 465 -4.46 -3.51 5.10
CA ALA A 465 -5.38 -4.23 5.98
C ALA A 465 -6.27 -5.17 5.16
N HIS A 466 -6.31 -6.45 5.52
CA HIS A 466 -7.27 -7.43 5.03
C HIS A 466 -8.17 -7.91 6.18
N LYS A 467 -9.44 -7.55 6.23
CA LYS A 467 -10.24 -6.89 5.18
C LYS A 467 -11.17 -5.82 5.74
N MET A 468 -11.51 -4.88 4.86
CA MET A 468 -12.47 -3.81 5.10
C MET A 468 -13.64 -3.98 4.13
N TYR A 469 -14.88 -3.80 4.59
CA TYR A 469 -16.07 -3.76 3.75
C TYR A 469 -16.86 -2.48 4.04
N MET A 470 -17.32 -1.76 3.01
CA MET A 470 -18.26 -0.65 3.18
C MET A 470 -19.63 -1.13 3.72
N ASP A 471 -19.96 -2.43 3.58
CA ASP A 471 -21.16 -3.06 4.17
C ASP A 471 -21.12 -3.27 5.70
N PHE A 472 -19.96 -3.01 6.32
CA PHE A 472 -19.73 -3.33 7.73
C PHE A 472 -18.93 -2.25 8.44
N GLU A 473 -19.57 -1.57 9.39
CA GLU A 473 -18.98 -0.49 10.17
C GLU A 473 -18.19 0.52 9.29
N PRO A 474 -18.80 1.06 8.20
CA PRO A 474 -18.10 1.83 7.16
C PRO A 474 -17.32 3.04 7.67
N ALA A 475 -17.67 3.59 8.84
CA ALA A 475 -16.89 4.64 9.49
C ALA A 475 -15.42 4.22 9.69
N ALA A 476 -15.13 2.95 9.98
CA ALA A 476 -13.76 2.44 10.09
C ALA A 476 -13.02 2.42 8.73
N TYR A 477 -13.72 2.08 7.64
CA TYR A 477 -13.19 2.17 6.28
C TYR A 477 -12.80 3.61 5.95
N PHE A 478 -13.75 4.55 6.10
CA PHE A 478 -13.51 5.96 5.76
C PHE A 478 -12.50 6.64 6.69
N CYS A 479 -12.40 6.23 7.96
CA CYS A 479 -11.37 6.74 8.87
C CYS A 479 -9.96 6.28 8.46
N LEU A 480 -9.78 4.99 8.13
CA LEU A 480 -8.49 4.50 7.62
C LEU A 480 -8.11 5.19 6.30
N TRP A 481 -9.08 5.36 5.40
CA TRP A 481 -8.92 6.08 4.13
C TRP A 481 -8.53 7.55 4.32
N LYS A 482 -9.22 8.28 5.21
CA LYS A 482 -8.93 9.68 5.60
C LYS A 482 -7.49 9.77 6.12
N LYS A 483 -7.15 8.95 7.12
CA LYS A 483 -5.87 9.05 7.81
C LYS A 483 -4.68 8.77 6.90
N VAL A 484 -4.75 7.77 6.02
CA VAL A 484 -3.65 7.52 5.07
C VAL A 484 -3.50 8.69 4.08
N ARG A 485 -4.59 9.32 3.62
CA ARG A 485 -4.50 10.52 2.77
C ARG A 485 -3.96 11.74 3.52
N GLU A 486 -4.37 11.97 4.76
CA GLU A 486 -3.84 13.06 5.59
C GLU A 486 -2.32 12.93 5.77
N ARG A 487 -1.82 11.72 6.07
CA ARG A 487 -0.37 11.45 6.14
C ARG A 487 0.32 11.63 4.79
N ALA A 488 -0.36 11.38 3.68
CA ALA A 488 0.18 11.63 2.34
C ALA A 488 0.26 13.14 2.00
N LEU A 489 -0.45 13.99 2.75
CA LEU A 489 -0.47 15.46 2.61
C LEU A 489 0.16 16.20 3.82
N ASP A 490 0.78 15.51 4.78
CA ASP A 490 1.60 16.13 5.85
C ASP A 490 3.07 15.79 5.67
N TRP A 491 3.83 16.74 5.13
CA TRP A 491 5.27 16.61 4.92
C TRP A 491 6.04 16.32 6.22
N ARG A 492 5.51 16.69 7.39
CA ARG A 492 6.17 16.48 8.71
C ARG A 492 6.03 15.03 9.14
N GLU A 493 4.84 14.45 9.02
CA GLU A 493 4.62 13.02 9.28
C GLU A 493 5.46 12.17 8.32
N GLN A 494 5.47 12.52 7.02
CA GLN A 494 6.34 11.90 6.03
C GLN A 494 7.82 11.97 6.43
N LYS A 495 8.31 13.09 6.98
CA LYS A 495 9.70 13.24 7.41
C LYS A 495 10.05 12.38 8.64
N THR A 496 9.08 12.09 9.50
CA THR A 496 9.27 11.25 10.70
C THR A 496 9.16 9.74 10.46
N PHE A 497 8.62 9.29 9.31
CA PHE A 497 8.46 7.87 9.02
C PHE A 497 9.81 7.14 8.88
N ASN A 498 10.13 6.28 9.85
CA ASN A 498 11.35 5.48 9.86
C ASN A 498 11.18 4.17 9.08
N ALA A 499 11.66 4.14 7.83
CA ALA A 499 11.69 2.93 7.02
C ALA A 499 12.84 1.97 7.36
N GLN A 500 13.91 2.39 8.06
CA GLN A 500 15.12 1.57 8.25
C GLN A 500 14.85 0.26 8.98
N VAL A 501 13.83 0.22 9.85
CA VAL A 501 13.33 -0.98 10.52
C VAL A 501 12.99 -2.12 9.55
N TYR A 502 12.53 -1.83 8.32
CA TYR A 502 12.19 -2.86 7.32
C TYR A 502 13.42 -3.50 6.66
N SER A 503 14.61 -2.86 6.74
CA SER A 503 15.88 -3.49 6.33
C SER A 503 16.30 -4.66 7.24
N GLN A 504 15.66 -4.78 8.41
CA GLN A 504 15.93 -5.82 9.39
C GLN A 504 15.15 -7.11 9.12
N LEU A 505 14.26 -7.12 8.12
CA LEU A 505 13.49 -8.29 7.74
C LEU A 505 14.42 -9.46 7.32
N PRO A 506 14.12 -10.71 7.71
CA PRO A 506 14.97 -11.87 7.42
C PRO A 506 15.35 -12.02 5.95
N SER A 507 14.42 -11.78 5.02
CA SER A 507 14.69 -11.85 3.57
C SER A 507 15.76 -10.85 3.13
N VAL A 508 15.73 -9.63 3.68
CA VAL A 508 16.69 -8.55 3.38
C VAL A 508 18.06 -8.89 3.96
N ARG A 509 18.10 -9.31 5.23
CA ARG A 509 19.32 -9.73 5.92
C ARG A 509 20.02 -10.90 5.22
N ILE A 510 19.26 -11.91 4.79
CA ILE A 510 19.77 -13.05 4.02
C ILE A 510 20.33 -12.59 2.67
N ALA A 511 19.61 -11.75 1.93
CA ALA A 511 20.09 -11.24 0.64
C ALA A 511 21.32 -10.32 0.77
N ARG A 512 21.51 -9.68 1.93
CA ARG A 512 22.72 -8.92 2.28
C ARG A 512 23.91 -9.80 2.69
N GLY A 513 23.67 -11.07 3.00
CA GLY A 513 24.71 -11.99 3.49
C GLY A 513 25.00 -11.85 4.99
N ASP A 514 24.02 -11.41 5.79
CA ASP A 514 24.15 -11.36 7.25
C ASP A 514 24.42 -12.77 7.85
N PRO A 515 25.14 -12.87 8.98
CA PRO A 515 25.27 -14.13 9.72
C PRO A 515 23.91 -14.66 10.19
N GLU A 516 23.74 -16.00 10.13
CA GLU A 516 22.52 -16.70 10.54
C GLU A 516 22.05 -16.31 11.95
N GLU A 517 23.00 -16.12 12.87
CA GLU A 517 22.76 -15.69 14.26
C GLU A 517 22.03 -14.34 14.34
N GLN A 518 22.38 -13.37 13.49
CA GLN A 518 21.71 -12.07 13.46
C GLN A 518 20.33 -12.13 12.78
N ILE A 519 20.14 -13.07 11.86
CA ILE A 519 18.84 -13.35 11.24
C ILE A 519 17.92 -14.04 12.23
N GLN A 520 18.44 -14.96 13.05
CA GLN A 520 17.66 -15.64 14.10
C GLN A 520 17.18 -14.65 15.17
N TYR A 521 18.02 -13.67 15.55
CA TYR A 521 17.68 -12.63 16.52
C TYR A 521 16.39 -11.85 16.16
N PHE A 522 16.13 -11.61 14.87
CA PHE A 522 14.86 -10.99 14.43
C PHE A 522 13.64 -11.83 14.85
N PHE A 523 13.74 -13.16 14.77
CA PHE A 523 12.66 -14.04 15.18
C PHE A 523 12.58 -14.14 16.72
N ASP A 524 13.72 -14.13 17.43
CA ASP A 524 13.76 -14.04 18.92
C ASP A 524 13.05 -12.76 19.42
N ASP A 525 13.28 -11.59 18.79
CA ASP A 525 12.66 -10.30 19.15
C ASP A 525 11.12 -10.33 19.02
N ILE A 526 10.60 -10.95 17.96
CA ILE A 526 9.16 -11.16 17.76
C ILE A 526 8.56 -11.95 18.94
N CYS A 527 9.32 -12.89 19.52
CA CYS A 527 8.88 -13.64 20.67
C CYS A 527 8.67 -12.74 21.90
N HIS A 528 9.65 -11.87 22.20
CA HIS A 528 9.59 -10.95 23.33
C HIS A 528 8.42 -9.96 23.22
N LEU A 529 8.19 -9.43 22.01
CA LEU A 529 7.01 -8.59 21.70
C LEU A 529 5.67 -9.28 21.97
N SER A 530 5.59 -10.59 21.78
CA SER A 530 4.37 -11.37 22.04
C SER A 530 4.10 -11.63 23.53
N ILE A 531 5.05 -11.32 24.42
CA ILE A 531 4.99 -11.57 25.87
C ILE A 531 4.74 -10.28 26.66
N SER A 532 5.10 -9.11 26.11
CA SER A 532 5.08 -7.83 26.81
C SER A 532 3.80 -6.99 26.68
N GLY A 533 2.75 -7.47 25.99
CA GLY A 533 1.54 -6.70 25.67
C GLY A 533 0.23 -7.45 25.83
#